data_AF-A0A7V4IKD0-F1
#
_entry.id   AF-A0A7V4IKD0-F1
#
_cell.length_a   1.000
_cell.length_b   1.000
_cell.length_c   1.000
_cell.angle_alpha   90.00
_cell.angle_beta   90.00
_cell.angle_gamma   90.00
#
_symmetry.space_group_name_H-M   'P 1'
#
loop_
_entity.id
_entity.type
_entity.pdbx_description
1 polymer ?
#
loop_
_entity_poly.entity_id
_entity_poly.type
_entity_poly.pdbx_seq_one_letter_code
_entity_poly.pdbx_strand_id
1 'polypeptide(L)'
;MTQELTSIYKGGNTADAVREEIRKRFGDIEAEEYDPRQNCFTFKGWRQRGYIVKRGEKGIRSITIIEEEKDGEKVRFTKTVWLFAKCQVEEIED
;
A
#
# COMPACT_ATOMS: atom_id res chain seq x y z
N MET A 1 17.14 -0.90 17.38
CA MET A 1 15.72 -1.23 17.58
C MET A 1 15.05 -1.22 16.23
N THR A 2 14.83 -2.39 15.63
CA THR A 2 14.14 -2.51 14.34
C THR A 2 12.65 -2.36 14.64
N GLN A 3 12.08 -1.17 14.43
CA GLN A 3 10.63 -1.02 14.52
C GLN A 3 10.02 -1.87 13.40
N GLU A 4 9.32 -2.96 13.76
CA GLU A 4 8.49 -3.70 12.83
C GLU A 4 7.39 -2.76 12.32
N LEU A 5 7.65 -2.15 11.16
CA LEU A 5 6.69 -1.28 10.49
C LEU A 5 5.57 -2.18 9.95
N THR A 6 4.57 -2.45 10.77
CA THR A 6 3.36 -3.17 10.36
C THR A 6 2.62 -2.39 9.28
N SER A 7 2.11 -3.08 8.26
CA SER A 7 1.24 -2.47 7.25
C SER A 7 -0.01 -1.86 7.88
N ILE A 8 -0.43 -0.71 7.36
CA ILE A 8 -1.67 -0.01 7.76
C ILE A 8 -2.95 -0.75 7.30
N TYR A 9 -2.81 -1.90 6.63
CA TYR A 9 -3.93 -2.69 6.15
C TYR A 9 -4.68 -3.37 7.30
N LYS A 10 -5.87 -2.86 7.63
CA LYS A 10 -6.74 -3.38 8.69
C LYS A 10 -7.80 -4.39 8.22
N GLY A 11 -7.68 -4.89 6.98
CA GLY A 11 -8.69 -5.76 6.37
C GLY A 11 -9.80 -4.96 5.67
N GLY A 12 -10.21 -5.42 4.48
CA GLY A 12 -11.27 -4.79 3.69
C GLY A 12 -11.20 -5.18 2.20
N ASN A 13 -12.30 -4.91 1.48
CA ASN A 13 -12.53 -5.17 0.04
C ASN A 13 -11.52 -4.47 -0.91
N THR A 14 -10.54 -3.77 -0.34
CA THR A 14 -9.51 -3.01 -1.02
C THR A 14 -8.34 -3.88 -1.49
N ALA A 15 -8.07 -5.00 -0.83
CA ALA A 15 -6.96 -5.88 -1.22
C ALA A 15 -7.21 -6.52 -2.59
N ASP A 16 -8.44 -6.96 -2.88
CA ASP A 16 -8.78 -7.55 -4.17
C ASP A 16 -8.74 -6.52 -5.30
N ALA A 17 -9.18 -5.28 -5.05
CA ALA A 17 -9.08 -4.20 -6.02
C ALA A 17 -7.60 -3.86 -6.35
N VAL A 18 -6.75 -3.80 -5.32
CA VAL A 18 -5.30 -3.60 -5.50
C VAL A 18 -4.68 -4.78 -6.24
N ARG A 19 -5.04 -6.03 -5.88
CA ARG A 19 -4.58 -7.24 -6.55
C ARG A 19 -4.99 -7.26 -8.03
N GLU A 20 -6.21 -6.88 -8.34
CA GLU A 20 -6.69 -6.81 -9.73
C GLU A 20 -5.95 -5.72 -10.52
N GLU A 21 -5.66 -4.58 -9.90
CA GLU A 21 -4.88 -3.52 -10.53
C GLU A 21 -3.42 -3.96 -10.76
N ILE A 22 -2.82 -4.69 -9.82
CA ILE A 22 -1.50 -5.33 -10.00
C ILE A 22 -1.55 -6.31 -11.16
N ARG A 23 -2.55 -7.19 -11.21
CA ARG A 23 -2.72 -8.16 -12.29
C ARG A 23 -2.79 -7.49 -13.66
N LYS A 24 -3.59 -6.43 -13.77
CA LYS A 24 -3.77 -5.67 -15.02
C LYS A 24 -2.50 -4.96 -15.48
N ARG A 25 -1.65 -4.51 -14.55
CA ARG A 25 -0.47 -3.69 -14.85
C ARG A 25 0.81 -4.50 -15.01
N PHE A 26 0.97 -5.55 -14.21
CA PHE A 26 2.24 -6.28 -14.06
C PHE A 26 2.12 -7.76 -14.44
N GLY A 27 0.94 -8.36 -14.27
CA GLY A 27 0.67 -9.76 -14.63
C GLY A 27 0.17 -10.58 -13.45
N ASP A 28 -0.20 -11.83 -13.74
CA ASP A 28 -0.76 -12.75 -12.75
C ASP A 28 0.25 -13.12 -11.66
N ILE A 29 1.54 -13.27 -12.00
CA ILE A 29 2.60 -13.65 -11.06
C ILE A 29 2.69 -12.62 -9.92
N GLU A 30 2.79 -11.34 -10.27
CA GLU A 30 2.88 -10.24 -9.31
C GLU A 30 1.60 -10.10 -8.48
N ALA A 31 0.45 -10.44 -9.05
CA ALA A 31 -0.83 -10.42 -8.35
C ALA A 31 -0.99 -11.59 -7.37
N GLU A 32 -0.40 -12.75 -7.67
CA GLU A 32 -0.35 -13.91 -6.78
C GLU A 32 0.64 -13.70 -5.64
N GLU A 33 1.79 -13.07 -5.92
CA GLU A 33 2.78 -12.72 -4.89
C GLU A 33 2.31 -11.56 -4.01
N TYR A 34 1.28 -10.81 -4.40
CA TYR A 34 0.78 -9.65 -3.66
C TYR A 34 0.28 -10.02 -2.24
N ASP A 35 0.95 -9.43 -1.25
CA ASP A 35 0.59 -9.40 0.16
C ASP A 35 0.50 -7.94 0.65
N PRO A 36 -0.70 -7.42 0.97
CA PRO A 36 -0.89 -6.06 1.47
C PRO A 36 -0.12 -5.76 2.77
N ARG A 37 0.35 -6.77 3.49
CA ARG A 37 1.12 -6.62 4.72
C ARG A 37 2.63 -6.55 4.51
N GLN A 38 3.12 -7.13 3.43
CA GLN A 38 4.55 -7.41 3.26
C GLN A 38 5.15 -6.71 2.04
N ASN A 39 4.38 -6.45 0.98
CA ASN A 39 4.96 -6.01 -0.30
C ASN A 39 4.13 -4.94 -1.03
N CYS A 40 3.33 -4.18 -0.30
CA CYS A 40 2.58 -3.05 -0.84
C CYS A 40 2.46 -1.93 0.19
N PHE A 41 3.17 -0.83 -0.06
CA PHE A 41 3.25 0.29 0.87
C PHE A 41 3.10 1.64 0.16
N THR A 42 2.85 2.68 0.94
CA THR A 42 2.91 4.06 0.43
C THR A 42 4.36 4.43 0.08
N PHE A 43 4.55 5.47 -0.72
CA PHE A 43 5.88 6.01 -1.04
C PHE A 43 6.74 6.24 0.21
N LYS A 44 6.15 6.85 1.26
CA LYS A 44 6.83 7.06 2.55
C LYS A 44 7.16 5.74 3.24
N GLY A 45 6.26 4.75 3.17
CA GLY A 45 6.48 3.43 3.76
C GLY A 45 7.65 2.69 3.10
N TRP A 46 7.78 2.77 1.78
CA TRP A 46 8.93 2.21 1.06
C TRP A 46 10.23 2.93 1.41
N ARG A 47 10.21 4.26 1.44
CA ARG A 47 11.40 5.07 1.81
C ARG A 47 11.93 4.75 3.20
N GLN A 48 11.05 4.48 4.17
CA GLN A 48 11.43 4.06 5.52
C GLN A 48 12.06 2.66 5.58
N ARG A 49 11.86 1.84 4.54
CA ARG A 49 12.39 0.48 4.42
C ARG A 49 13.65 0.41 3.54
N GLY A 50 14.19 1.55 3.10
CA GLY A 50 15.35 1.60 2.20
C GLY A 50 15.00 1.41 0.73
N TYR A 51 13.74 1.59 0.33
CA TYR A 51 13.31 1.48 -1.06
C TYR A 51 12.81 2.82 -1.60
N ILE A 52 12.99 3.06 -2.89
CA ILE A 52 12.41 4.20 -3.60
C ILE A 52 11.55 3.71 -4.75
N VAL A 53 10.46 4.42 -5.03
CA VAL A 53 9.62 4.14 -6.20
C VAL A 53 10.37 4.52 -7.46
N LYS A 54 10.46 3.59 -8.42
CA LYS A 54 11.11 3.78 -9.71
C LYS A 54 10.51 4.98 -10.43
N ARG A 55 11.34 5.75 -11.13
CA ARG A 55 10.89 6.96 -11.83
C ARG A 55 9.84 6.63 -12.89
N GLY A 56 8.70 7.33 -12.84
CA GLY A 56 7.61 7.18 -13.82
C GLY A 56 6.52 6.18 -13.41
N GLU A 57 6.71 5.44 -12.31
CA GLU A 57 5.70 4.53 -11.78
C GLU A 57 4.46 5.27 -11.27
N LYS A 58 3.30 4.67 -11.52
CA LYS A 58 2.01 5.21 -11.07
C LYS A 58 1.53 4.46 -9.83
N GLY A 59 1.05 5.21 -8.85
CA GLY A 59 0.41 4.62 -7.67
C GLY A 59 -0.79 3.75 -8.04
N ILE A 60 -1.00 2.73 -7.23
CA ILE A 60 -2.16 1.84 -7.21
C ILE A 60 -3.14 2.41 -6.20
N ARG A 61 -4.41 2.56 -6.60
CA ARG A 61 -5.38 3.27 -5.78
C ARG A 61 -5.97 2.32 -4.73
N SER A 62 -5.85 2.69 -3.46
CA SER A 62 -6.45 1.96 -2.34
C SER A 62 -7.38 2.86 -1.56
N ILE A 63 -8.62 2.42 -1.33
CA ILE A 63 -9.59 3.12 -0.48
C ILE A 63 -9.59 2.46 0.89
N THR A 64 -9.15 3.20 1.91
CA THR A 64 -9.22 2.77 3.31
C THR A 64 -10.39 3.45 3.99
N ILE A 65 -11.20 2.67 4.70
CA ILE A 65 -12.28 3.19 5.54
C ILE A 65 -11.68 3.46 6.91
N ILE A 66 -11.80 4.70 7.37
CA ILE A 66 -11.33 5.12 8.69
C ILE A 66 -12.58 5.46 9.50
N GLU A 67 -12.63 4.89 10.70
CA GLU A 67 -13.60 5.23 11.73
C GLU A 67 -12.82 5.95 12.82
N GLU A 68 -13.09 7.25 13.00
CA GLU A 68 -12.50 8.08 14.04
C GLU A 68 -13.60 8.64 14.93
N GLU A 69 -13.33 8.75 16.22
CA GLU A 69 -14.19 9.46 17.15
C GLU A 69 -13.73 10.92 17.22
N LYS A 70 -14.62 11.84 16.84
CA LYS A 70 -14.35 13.27 16.88
C LYS A 70 -15.46 13.94 17.66
N ASP A 71 -15.08 14.65 18.72
CA ASP A 71 -16.00 15.38 19.60
C ASP A 71 -17.12 14.50 20.20
N GLY A 72 -16.83 13.22 20.47
CA GLY A 72 -17.79 12.25 21.02
C GLY A 72 -18.71 11.58 19.99
N GLU A 73 -18.59 11.94 18.70
CA GLU A 73 -19.32 11.30 17.60
C GLU A 73 -18.38 10.40 16.76
N LYS A 74 -18.88 9.22 16.37
CA LYS A 74 -18.17 8.32 15.45
C LYS A 74 -18.35 8.82 14.02
N VAL A 75 -17.28 9.36 13.45
CA VAL A 75 -17.24 9.82 12.06
C VAL A 75 -16.57 8.74 11.20
N ARG A 76 -17.31 8.23 10.22
CA ARG A 76 -16.81 7.28 9.23
C ARG A 76 -16.52 8.00 7.93
N PHE A 77 -15.27 8.01 7.50
CA PHE A 77 -14.88 8.59 6.22
C PHE A 77 -13.95 7.68 5.44
N THR A 78 -13.93 7.84 4.11
CA THR A 78 -13.05 7.08 3.23
C THR A 78 -11.86 7.93 2.85
N LYS A 79 -10.66 7.34 2.96
CA LYS A 79 -9.42 7.97 2.54
C LYS A 79 -8.86 7.20 1.37
N THR A 80 -8.57 7.92 0.29
CA THR A 80 -7.81 7.36 -0.82
C THR A 80 -6.33 7.42 -0.46
N VAL A 81 -5.64 6.29 -0.59
CA VAL A 81 -4.22 6.11 -0.36
C VAL A 81 -3.60 5.56 -1.64
N TRP A 82 -2.43 6.09 -2.00
CA TRP A 82 -1.65 5.60 -3.13
C TRP A 82 -0.59 4.63 -2.63
N LEU A 83 -0.66 3.40 -3.13
CA LEU A 83 0.26 2.34 -2.80
C LEU A 83 1.14 1.99 -4.00
N PHE A 84 2.28 1.37 -3.72
CA PHE A 84 3.20 0.86 -4.72
C PHE A 84 3.52 -0.59 -4.38
N ALA A 85 3.44 -1.48 -5.35
CA ALA A 85 3.84 -2.87 -5.19
C ALA A 85 5.37 -3.00 -5.21
N LYS A 86 5.90 -4.12 -4.70
CA LYS A 86 7.36 -4.38 -4.66
C LYS A 86 8.03 -4.30 -6.03
N CYS A 87 7.36 -4.68 -7.11
CA CYS A 87 7.90 -4.57 -8.47
C CYS A 87 8.14 -3.12 -8.94
N GLN A 88 7.45 -2.14 -8.33
CA GLN A 88 7.53 -0.72 -8.66
C GLN A 88 8.62 0.04 -7.89
N VAL A 89 9.35 -0.63 -7.00
CA VAL A 89 10.38 -0.01 -6.18
C VAL A 89 11.75 -0.63 -6.46
N GLU A 90 12.79 0.11 -6.13
CA GLU A 90 14.19 -0.31 -6.16
C GLU A 90 14.85 0.05 -4.82
N GLU A 91 15.89 -0.69 -4.45
CA GLU A 91 16.66 -0.40 -3.24
C GLU A 91 17.42 0.91 -3.43
N ILE A 92 17.42 1.72 -2.38
CA ILE A 92 18.27 2.91 -2.32
C ILE A 92 19.64 2.37 -1.93
N GLU A 93 20.52 2.18 -2.92
CA GLU A 93 21.95 2.00 -2.64
C GLU A 93 22.49 3.30 -2.01
N ASP A 94 23.25 3.15 -0.92
CA ASP A 94 23.82 4.24 -0.11
C ASP A 94 24.93 5.00 -0.84
#